data_AF-A0A9F2WKS6-F1
#
_entry.id   AF-A0A9F2WKS6-F1
#
_cell.length_a   1.000
_cell.length_b   1.000
_cell.length_c   1.000
_cell.angle_alpha   90.00
_cell.angle_beta   90.00
_cell.angle_gamma   90.00
#
_symmetry.space_group_name_H-M   'P 1'
#
loop_
_entity.id
_entity.type
_entity.pdbx_description
1 polymer ?
#
loop_
_entity_poly.entity_id
_entity_poly.type
_entity_poly.pdbx_seq_one_letter_code
_entity_poly.pdbx_strand_id
1 'polypeptide(L)'
;SINLNYCKKGPIVLLGSGLDPGQQLLLSKLATFLKARVCTEFNSSVTHVVVPVYPVRTTMKCMLAVLTGSWILTFMWVEASLKRGAWEQEEKYEIDGGPRQGRLNKEQLLPKLFDGCYFYFLGIFKEHKKDDLKELVKVGGGQILTRKPKSDNDVTQTINTVAYHAEITSDQSFCTQYIIYDASSNYKPQKVRQGKVWEVPSSWLINCVMSFRLLPVQK
;
A
#
# COMPACT_ATOMS: atom_id res chain seq x y z
N SER A 1 -33.97 -13.98 5.54
CA SER A 1 -33.30 -13.73 4.25
C SER A 1 -32.85 -12.29 4.24
N ILE A 2 -31.63 -11.99 4.69
CA ILE A 2 -31.17 -10.60 4.79
C ILE A 2 -30.64 -10.20 3.41
N ASN A 3 -31.43 -9.41 2.70
CA ASN A 3 -31.00 -8.69 1.50
C ASN A 3 -29.88 -7.73 1.91
N LEU A 4 -28.62 -8.14 1.72
CA LEU A 4 -27.47 -7.26 1.81
C LEU A 4 -27.55 -6.31 0.61
N ASN A 5 -28.18 -5.17 0.87
CA ASN A 5 -28.29 -4.05 -0.03
C ASN A 5 -26.97 -3.83 -0.77
N TYR A 6 -27.07 -3.90 -2.10
CA TYR A 6 -26.10 -3.37 -3.04
C TYR A 6 -25.59 -2.01 -2.54
N CYS A 7 -24.42 -2.00 -1.91
CA CYS A 7 -23.62 -0.79 -1.84
C CYS A 7 -23.42 -0.38 -3.30
N LYS A 8 -24.00 0.75 -3.73
CA LYS A 8 -23.91 1.22 -5.12
C LYS A 8 -22.43 1.33 -5.47
N LYS A 9 -21.86 0.27 -6.09
CA LYS A 9 -20.48 0.25 -6.53
C LYS A 9 -20.36 1.39 -7.54
N GLY A 10 -19.48 2.36 -7.23
CA GLY A 10 -19.20 3.48 -8.12
C GLY A 10 -18.67 2.99 -9.48
N PRO A 11 -18.38 3.92 -10.42
CA PRO A 11 -17.88 3.53 -11.73
C PRO A 11 -16.60 2.70 -11.62
N ILE A 12 -16.54 1.58 -12.36
CA ILE A 12 -15.37 0.72 -12.41
C ILE A 12 -14.27 1.41 -13.22
N VAL A 13 -13.11 1.56 -12.58
CA VAL A 13 -11.89 2.09 -13.17
C VAL A 13 -10.78 1.05 -12.99
N LEU A 14 -10.26 0.58 -14.12
CA LEU A 14 -9.25 -0.47 -14.24
C LEU A 14 -7.86 0.13 -14.47
N LEU A 15 -6.85 -0.55 -13.96
CA LEU A 15 -5.44 -0.25 -14.21
C LEU A 15 -4.66 -1.57 -14.36
N GLY A 16 -3.91 -1.71 -15.44
CA GLY A 16 -2.98 -2.84 -15.61
C GLY A 16 -1.64 -2.58 -14.93
N SER A 17 -1.11 -3.55 -14.19
CA SER A 17 0.21 -3.48 -13.56
C SER A 17 1.05 -4.69 -13.96
N GLY A 18 2.12 -4.45 -14.73
CA GLY A 18 3.00 -5.52 -15.20
C GLY A 18 2.40 -6.43 -16.28
N LEU A 19 1.28 -6.03 -16.89
CA LEU A 19 0.65 -6.76 -17.99
C LEU A 19 1.45 -6.61 -19.29
N ASP A 20 1.54 -7.68 -20.08
CA ASP A 20 2.09 -7.64 -21.43
C ASP A 20 1.14 -6.91 -22.41
N PRO A 21 1.60 -6.53 -23.62
CA PRO A 21 0.77 -5.82 -24.58
C PRO A 21 -0.54 -6.54 -24.98
N GLY A 22 -0.53 -7.87 -25.06
CA GLY A 22 -1.72 -8.66 -25.36
C GLY A 22 -2.72 -8.64 -24.21
N GLN A 23 -2.23 -8.76 -22.97
CA GLN A 23 -3.05 -8.62 -21.77
C GLN A 23 -3.65 -7.23 -21.63
N GLN A 24 -2.90 -6.17 -21.91
CA GLN A 24 -3.40 -4.79 -21.91
C GLN A 24 -4.52 -4.57 -22.94
N LEU A 25 -4.39 -5.19 -24.12
CA LEU A 25 -5.42 -5.14 -25.16
C LEU A 25 -6.71 -5.82 -24.70
N LEU A 26 -6.60 -7.00 -24.08
CA LEU A 26 -7.75 -7.73 -23.53
C LEU A 26 -8.43 -6.98 -22.37
N LEU A 27 -7.64 -6.35 -21.48
CA LEU A 27 -8.17 -5.49 -20.42
C LEU A 27 -8.96 -4.31 -21.01
N SER A 28 -8.42 -3.68 -22.05
CA SER A 28 -9.08 -2.57 -22.76
C SER A 28 -10.35 -3.02 -23.48
N LYS A 29 -10.33 -4.21 -24.10
CA LYS A 29 -11.50 -4.81 -24.73
C LYS A 29 -12.61 -5.06 -23.71
N LEU A 30 -12.27 -5.63 -22.54
CA LEU A 30 -13.23 -5.86 -21.47
C LEU A 30 -13.83 -4.55 -20.96
N ALA A 31 -12.99 -3.53 -20.75
CA ALA A 31 -13.44 -2.23 -20.28
C ALA A 31 -14.43 -1.57 -21.25
N THR A 32 -14.15 -1.60 -22.55
CA THR A 32 -15.07 -1.11 -23.58
C THR A 32 -16.37 -1.89 -23.58
N PHE A 33 -16.29 -3.22 -23.52
CA PHE A 33 -17.46 -4.10 -23.55
C PHE A 33 -18.39 -3.89 -22.34
N LEU A 34 -17.83 -3.72 -21.14
CA LEU A 34 -18.58 -3.56 -19.90
C LEU A 34 -18.66 -2.11 -19.39
N LYS A 35 -18.33 -1.13 -20.25
CA LYS A 35 -18.43 0.31 -19.98
C LYS A 35 -17.66 0.77 -18.74
N ALA A 36 -16.45 0.24 -18.53
CA ALA A 36 -15.50 0.71 -17.54
C ALA A 36 -14.45 1.64 -18.16
N ARG A 37 -13.75 2.40 -17.32
CA ARG A 37 -12.61 3.23 -17.73
C ARG A 37 -11.29 2.50 -17.48
N VAL A 38 -10.31 2.65 -18.36
CA VAL A 38 -8.93 2.21 -18.14
C VAL A 38 -8.04 3.41 -17.89
N CYS A 39 -7.20 3.34 -16.87
CA CYS A 39 -6.14 4.29 -16.60
C CYS A 39 -4.78 3.69 -16.94
N THR A 40 -3.85 4.54 -17.34
CA THR A 40 -2.44 4.16 -17.54
C THR A 40 -1.64 4.31 -16.25
N GLU A 41 -1.93 5.35 -15.46
CA GLU A 41 -1.28 5.64 -14.18
C GLU A 41 -2.24 5.54 -12.99
N PHE A 42 -1.67 5.26 -11.81
CA PHE A 42 -2.44 5.15 -10.58
C PHE A 42 -2.96 6.53 -10.15
N ASN A 43 -4.21 6.58 -9.68
CA ASN A 43 -4.80 7.77 -9.07
C ASN A 43 -5.95 7.35 -8.14
N SER A 44 -6.51 8.30 -7.39
CA SER A 44 -7.54 8.05 -6.37
C SER A 44 -8.86 7.45 -6.89
N SER A 45 -9.12 7.51 -8.20
CA SER A 45 -10.32 6.94 -8.81
C SER A 45 -10.14 5.50 -9.27
N VAL A 46 -8.93 4.93 -9.22
CA VAL A 46 -8.68 3.52 -9.59
C VAL A 46 -9.35 2.59 -8.58
N THR A 47 -10.22 1.72 -9.07
CA THR A 47 -10.96 0.75 -8.25
C THR A 47 -10.40 -0.66 -8.32
N HIS A 48 -9.81 -1.02 -9.46
CA HIS A 48 -9.28 -2.36 -9.73
C HIS A 48 -7.91 -2.24 -10.38
N VAL A 49 -6.94 -2.97 -9.85
CA VAL A 49 -5.63 -3.20 -10.45
C VAL A 49 -5.54 -4.65 -10.86
N VAL A 50 -5.21 -4.90 -12.12
CA VAL A 50 -5.06 -6.25 -12.67
C VAL A 50 -3.58 -6.54 -12.86
N VAL A 51 -3.13 -7.69 -12.35
CA VAL A 51 -1.75 -8.18 -12.40
C VAL A 51 -1.66 -9.48 -13.19
N PRO A 52 -0.51 -9.79 -13.83
CA PRO A 52 -0.32 -11.08 -14.48
C PRO A 52 -0.39 -12.22 -13.46
N VAL A 53 -0.74 -13.42 -13.90
CA VAL A 53 -0.76 -14.63 -13.03
C VAL A 53 0.65 -14.93 -12.51
N TYR A 54 1.66 -14.81 -13.38
CA TYR A 54 3.06 -14.99 -13.03
C TYR A 54 4.00 -14.27 -14.01
N PRO A 55 5.14 -13.71 -13.56
CA PRO A 55 5.49 -13.48 -12.16
C PRO A 55 4.70 -12.27 -11.60
N VAL A 56 4.15 -12.42 -10.40
CA VAL A 56 3.56 -11.29 -9.68
C VAL A 56 4.70 -10.39 -9.21
N ARG A 57 4.78 -9.19 -9.77
CA ARG A 57 5.83 -8.21 -9.42
C ARG A 57 5.29 -7.20 -8.41
N THR A 58 6.10 -6.88 -7.42
CA THR A 58 5.89 -5.72 -6.56
C THR A 58 6.18 -4.45 -7.36
N THR A 59 5.14 -3.70 -7.70
CA THR A 59 5.25 -2.42 -8.41
C THR A 59 4.66 -1.29 -7.57
N MET A 60 5.01 -0.05 -7.90
CA MET A 60 4.40 1.13 -7.29
C MET A 60 2.87 1.13 -7.41
N LYS A 61 2.34 0.71 -8.58
CA LYS A 61 0.89 0.61 -8.82
C LYS A 61 0.23 -0.39 -7.86
N CYS A 62 0.87 -1.55 -7.62
CA CYS A 62 0.38 -2.53 -6.65
C CYS A 62 0.43 -1.98 -5.22
N MET A 63 1.54 -1.36 -4.81
CA MET A 63 1.68 -0.80 -3.47
C MET A 63 0.66 0.30 -3.17
N LEU A 64 0.42 1.19 -4.13
CA LEU A 64 -0.62 2.22 -4.01
C LEU A 64 -2.02 1.61 -3.94
N ALA A 65 -2.30 0.56 -4.71
CA ALA A 65 -3.58 -0.16 -4.66
C ALA A 65 -3.82 -0.83 -3.31
N VAL A 66 -2.79 -1.44 -2.71
CA VAL A 66 -2.86 -2.03 -1.36
C VAL A 66 -3.22 -0.95 -0.33
N LEU A 67 -2.51 0.19 -0.33
CA LEU A 67 -2.74 1.28 0.62
C LEU A 67 -4.09 1.98 0.47
N THR A 68 -4.62 2.02 -0.76
CA THR A 68 -5.92 2.65 -1.06
C THR A 68 -7.08 1.68 -1.01
N GLY A 69 -6.83 0.40 -0.68
CA GLY A 69 -7.86 -0.64 -0.61
C GLY A 69 -8.59 -0.86 -1.93
N SER A 70 -7.89 -0.76 -3.06
CA SER A 70 -8.42 -1.13 -4.38
C SER A 70 -8.34 -2.64 -4.56
N TRP A 71 -9.21 -3.22 -5.39
CA TRP A 71 -9.10 -4.62 -5.76
C TRP A 71 -7.78 -4.87 -6.47
N ILE A 72 -7.07 -5.93 -6.09
CA ILE A 72 -5.91 -6.43 -6.82
C ILE A 72 -6.23 -7.84 -7.28
N LEU A 73 -6.43 -7.99 -8.59
CA LEU A 73 -6.94 -9.22 -9.19
C LEU A 73 -5.93 -9.82 -10.14
N THR A 74 -5.88 -11.16 -10.18
CA THR A 74 -5.16 -11.88 -11.23
C THR A 74 -5.79 -11.64 -12.59
N PHE A 75 -4.99 -11.74 -13.66
CA PHE A 75 -5.46 -11.59 -15.03
C PHE A 75 -6.58 -12.58 -15.41
N MET A 76 -6.67 -13.73 -14.72
CA MET A 76 -7.76 -14.70 -14.91
C MET A 76 -9.16 -14.08 -14.72
N TRP A 77 -9.28 -13.03 -13.91
CA TRP A 77 -10.55 -12.30 -13.77
C TRP A 77 -10.99 -11.65 -15.08
N VAL A 78 -10.03 -11.09 -15.84
CA VAL A 78 -10.30 -10.47 -17.15
C VAL A 78 -10.76 -11.53 -18.15
N GLU A 79 -10.06 -12.66 -18.20
CA GLU A 79 -10.36 -13.77 -19.10
C GLU A 79 -11.75 -14.37 -18.82
N ALA A 80 -12.05 -14.61 -17.54
CA ALA A 80 -13.33 -15.16 -17.12
C ALA A 80 -14.48 -14.17 -17.37
N SER A 81 -14.27 -12.87 -17.10
CA SER A 81 -15.25 -11.82 -17.37
C SER A 81 -15.54 -11.67 -18.87
N LEU A 82 -14.50 -11.74 -19.72
CA LEU A 82 -14.66 -11.74 -21.17
C LEU A 82 -15.43 -12.96 -21.66
N LYS A 83 -15.11 -14.15 -21.14
CA LYS A 83 -15.77 -15.42 -21.52
C LYS A 83 -17.25 -15.41 -21.14
N ARG A 84 -17.60 -14.89 -19.96
CA ARG A 84 -18.99 -14.79 -19.51
C ARG A 84 -19.75 -13.64 -20.17
N GLY A 85 -19.04 -12.61 -20.62
CA GLY A 85 -19.66 -11.37 -21.09
C GLY A 85 -20.25 -10.52 -19.97
N ALA A 86 -19.75 -10.66 -18.74
CA ALA A 86 -20.19 -9.89 -17.57
C ALA A 86 -19.04 -9.80 -16.57
N TRP A 87 -19.12 -8.88 -15.61
CA TRP A 87 -18.16 -8.81 -14.52
C TRP A 87 -18.20 -10.10 -13.70
N GLU A 88 -17.06 -10.77 -13.59
CA GLU A 88 -16.89 -11.86 -12.65
C GLU A 88 -16.76 -11.34 -11.22
N GLN A 89 -17.09 -12.21 -10.27
CA GLN A 89 -16.96 -11.91 -8.85
C GLN A 89 -15.49 -11.71 -8.48
N GLU A 90 -15.15 -10.53 -7.96
CA GLU A 90 -13.78 -10.12 -7.69
C GLU A 90 -13.08 -11.02 -6.66
N GLU A 91 -13.77 -11.43 -5.58
CA GLU A 91 -13.18 -12.21 -4.49
C GLU A 91 -12.56 -13.54 -4.94
N LYS A 92 -13.03 -14.12 -6.04
CA LYS A 92 -12.51 -15.40 -6.57
C LYS A 92 -11.12 -15.28 -7.19
N TYR A 93 -10.73 -14.06 -7.56
CA TYR A 93 -9.50 -13.78 -8.29
C TYR A 93 -8.59 -12.78 -7.57
N GLU A 94 -9.01 -12.38 -6.36
CA GLU A 94 -8.28 -11.45 -5.49
C GLU A 94 -6.96 -12.07 -5.02
N ILE A 95 -5.89 -11.27 -5.07
CA ILE A 95 -4.62 -11.64 -4.47
C ILE A 95 -4.77 -11.59 -2.94
N ASP A 96 -4.55 -12.73 -2.28
CA ASP A 96 -4.69 -12.85 -0.83
C ASP A 96 -3.56 -12.13 -0.06
N GLY A 97 -3.70 -12.03 1.26
CA GLY A 97 -2.74 -11.37 2.14
C GLY A 97 -2.93 -9.85 2.19
N GLY A 98 -1.86 -9.09 1.95
CA GLY A 98 -1.86 -7.62 2.10
C GLY A 98 -2.90 -6.88 1.24
N PRO A 99 -3.08 -7.20 -0.06
CA PRO A 99 -4.11 -6.57 -0.88
C PRO A 99 -5.52 -6.74 -0.31
N ARG A 100 -5.91 -7.98 0.03
CA ARG A 100 -7.19 -8.28 0.65
C ARG A 100 -7.36 -7.57 1.99
N GLN A 101 -6.33 -7.56 2.83
CA GLN A 101 -6.37 -6.87 4.12
C GLN A 101 -6.57 -5.36 3.94
N GLY A 102 -5.87 -4.73 3.00
CA GLY A 102 -6.01 -3.31 2.69
C GLY A 102 -7.41 -2.93 2.20
N ARG A 103 -7.99 -3.76 1.33
CA ARG A 103 -9.38 -3.60 0.86
C ARG A 103 -10.38 -3.71 2.02
N LEU A 104 -10.30 -4.77 2.82
CA LEU A 104 -11.20 -4.98 3.96
C LEU A 104 -11.09 -3.86 4.99
N ASN A 105 -9.88 -3.35 5.24
CA ASN A 105 -9.64 -2.20 6.11
C ASN A 105 -10.42 -0.96 5.64
N LYS A 106 -10.40 -0.68 4.34
CA LYS A 106 -11.13 0.45 3.74
C LYS A 106 -12.65 0.24 3.79
N GLU A 107 -13.14 -0.96 3.52
CA GLU A 107 -14.57 -1.27 3.59
C GLU A 107 -15.14 -1.09 5.01
N GLN A 108 -14.33 -1.38 6.02
CA GLN A 108 -14.65 -1.16 7.43
C GLN A 108 -14.41 0.29 7.90
N LEU A 109 -13.99 1.19 6.99
CA LEU A 109 -13.68 2.60 7.28
C LEU A 109 -12.63 2.78 8.39
N LEU A 110 -11.69 1.84 8.49
CA LEU A 110 -10.62 1.87 9.50
C LEU A 110 -9.49 2.83 9.11
N PRO A 111 -8.67 3.27 10.08
CA PRO A 111 -7.50 4.09 9.82
C PRO A 111 -6.56 3.48 8.79
N LYS A 112 -5.83 4.34 8.07
CA LYS A 112 -4.85 3.90 7.08
C LYS A 112 -3.63 3.28 7.75
N LEU A 113 -2.85 2.51 6.99
CA LEU A 113 -1.75 1.69 7.50
C LEU A 113 -0.75 2.47 8.40
N PHE A 114 -0.42 3.69 8.01
CA PHE A 114 0.57 4.54 8.68
C PHE A 114 -0.08 5.71 9.44
N ASP A 115 -1.37 5.61 9.75
CA ASP A 115 -2.05 6.60 10.59
C ASP A 115 -1.36 6.71 11.97
N GLY A 116 -1.04 7.94 12.38
CA GLY A 116 -0.28 8.21 13.61
C GLY A 116 1.24 8.02 13.50
N CYS A 117 1.77 7.65 12.33
CA CYS A 117 3.21 7.42 12.11
C CYS A 117 3.91 8.59 11.38
N TYR A 118 5.17 8.83 11.74
CA TYR A 118 6.02 9.90 11.21
C TYR A 118 7.29 9.33 10.59
N PHE A 119 7.70 9.86 9.43
CA PHE A 119 8.78 9.31 8.63
C PHE A 119 9.79 10.39 8.24
N TYR A 120 11.07 10.16 8.52
CA TYR A 120 12.18 10.96 8.03
C TYR A 120 13.05 10.12 7.09
N PHE A 121 13.32 10.60 5.88
CA PHE A 121 14.12 9.86 4.90
C PHE A 121 15.57 10.36 4.90
N LEU A 122 16.46 9.58 5.52
CA LEU A 122 17.87 9.87 5.71
C LEU A 122 18.69 9.50 4.47
N GLY A 123 19.51 10.44 3.99
CA GLY A 123 20.49 10.19 2.93
C GLY A 123 19.90 10.06 1.52
N ILE A 124 20.68 9.37 0.68
CA ILE A 124 20.45 9.13 -0.75
C ILE A 124 19.89 7.72 -0.92
N PHE A 125 18.90 7.59 -1.81
CA PHE A 125 18.25 6.32 -2.12
C PHE A 125 18.54 5.92 -3.57
N LYS A 126 19.06 4.72 -3.76
CA LYS A 126 19.41 4.06 -5.02
C LYS A 126 18.48 2.88 -5.32
N GLU A 127 18.13 2.07 -4.32
CA GLU A 127 17.29 0.88 -4.51
C GLU A 127 15.84 1.25 -4.84
N HIS A 128 15.28 2.20 -4.10
CA HIS A 128 13.94 2.72 -4.30
C HIS A 128 13.99 4.24 -4.43
N LYS A 129 13.25 4.84 -5.37
CA LYS A 129 13.23 6.30 -5.49
C LYS A 129 12.65 6.92 -4.22
N LYS A 130 13.35 7.91 -3.67
CA LYS A 130 12.94 8.60 -2.44
C LYS A 130 11.53 9.19 -2.53
N ASP A 131 11.16 9.72 -3.69
CA ASP A 131 9.84 10.34 -3.88
C ASP A 131 8.71 9.30 -3.95
N ASP A 132 8.96 8.12 -4.54
CA ASP A 132 8.01 7.00 -4.52
C ASP A 132 7.75 6.55 -3.06
N LEU A 133 8.80 6.39 -2.25
CA LEU A 133 8.64 6.02 -0.84
C LEU A 133 7.86 7.07 -0.04
N LYS A 134 8.10 8.36 -0.30
CA LYS A 134 7.35 9.45 0.31
C LYS A 134 5.88 9.44 -0.11
N GLU A 135 5.59 9.13 -1.37
CA GLU A 135 4.23 8.98 -1.86
C GLU A 135 3.51 7.83 -1.14
N LEU A 136 4.15 6.67 -0.99
CA LEU A 136 3.60 5.54 -0.22
C LEU A 136 3.25 5.94 1.21
N VAL A 137 4.15 6.65 1.90
CA VAL A 137 3.91 7.15 3.26
C VAL A 137 2.65 8.04 3.29
N LYS A 138 2.56 9.03 2.39
CA LYS A 138 1.42 9.96 2.33
C LYS A 138 0.11 9.24 2.04
N VAL A 139 0.10 8.36 1.05
CA VAL A 139 -1.10 7.61 0.64
C VAL A 139 -1.56 6.69 1.78
N GLY A 140 -0.60 6.07 2.48
CA GLY A 140 -0.83 5.25 3.67
C GLY A 140 -1.17 6.03 4.95
N GLY A 141 -1.29 7.37 4.90
CA GLY A 141 -1.72 8.18 6.04
C GLY A 141 -0.59 8.63 6.99
N GLY A 142 0.66 8.32 6.67
CA GLY A 142 1.81 8.76 7.45
C GLY A 142 2.24 10.18 7.13
N GLN A 143 2.98 10.79 8.06
CA GLN A 143 3.49 12.16 7.93
C GLN A 143 4.98 12.17 7.63
N ILE A 144 5.42 13.05 6.72
CA ILE A 144 6.84 13.19 6.39
C ILE A 144 7.46 14.32 7.21
N LEU A 145 8.53 14.00 7.93
CA LEU A 145 9.35 14.95 8.66
C LEU A 145 10.38 15.59 7.73
N THR A 146 10.53 16.91 7.82
CA THR A 146 11.54 17.68 7.06
C THR A 146 12.90 17.71 7.76
N ARG A 147 12.92 17.56 9.08
CA ARG A 147 14.12 17.55 9.92
C ARG A 147 14.28 16.19 10.59
N LYS A 148 15.53 15.78 10.84
CA LYS A 148 15.82 14.55 11.56
C LYS A 148 15.26 14.68 12.99
N PRO A 149 14.38 13.77 13.44
CA PRO A 149 13.84 13.83 14.80
C PRO A 149 14.98 13.61 15.80
N LYS A 150 15.02 14.44 16.85
CA LYS A 150 16.01 14.31 17.93
C LYS A 150 15.43 13.54 19.11
N SER A 151 16.27 12.76 19.79
CA SER A 151 15.85 11.96 20.93
C SER A 151 15.60 12.77 22.21
N ASP A 152 16.02 14.03 22.28
CA ASP A 152 16.16 14.71 23.57
C ASP A 152 15.35 16.00 23.73
N ASN A 153 14.69 16.55 22.69
CA ASN A 153 14.02 17.87 22.83
C ASN A 153 13.09 18.29 21.67
N ASP A 154 12.35 17.37 21.06
CA ASP A 154 11.53 17.71 19.90
C ASP A 154 10.04 17.73 20.25
N VAL A 155 9.30 18.68 19.65
CA VAL A 155 7.82 18.78 19.70
C VAL A 155 7.19 17.46 19.23
N THR A 156 7.94 16.63 18.49
CA THR A 156 7.54 15.30 18.06
C THR A 156 7.40 14.29 19.21
N GLN A 157 8.01 14.51 20.39
CA GLN A 157 7.88 13.63 21.55
C GLN A 157 6.65 13.93 22.41
N THR A 158 6.14 15.17 22.37
CA THR A 158 4.85 15.57 22.96
C THR A 158 3.66 15.08 22.15
N ILE A 159 3.88 14.56 20.94
CA ILE A 159 2.85 13.93 20.12
C ILE A 159 2.48 12.58 20.77
N ASN A 160 1.33 12.55 21.46
CA ASN A 160 0.68 11.33 21.94
C ASN A 160 -0.14 10.68 20.81
N THR A 161 0.51 10.40 19.68
CA THR A 161 -0.12 9.62 18.59
C THR A 161 0.07 8.15 18.85
N VAL A 162 -1.00 7.39 18.66
CA VAL A 162 -0.98 5.93 18.69
C VAL A 162 -1.06 5.43 17.25
N ALA A 163 -0.19 4.49 16.88
CA ALA A 163 -0.26 3.83 15.58
C ALA A 163 -1.34 2.73 15.65
N TYR A 164 -2.48 2.94 14.97
CA TYR A 164 -3.63 2.02 15.01
C TYR A 164 -3.26 0.58 14.59
N HIS A 165 -2.37 0.46 13.59
CA HIS A 165 -1.93 -0.82 13.04
C HIS A 165 -0.74 -1.45 13.78
N ALA A 166 -0.25 -0.82 14.86
CA ALA A 166 0.73 -1.44 15.72
C ALA A 166 0.07 -2.49 16.62
N GLU A 167 0.78 -3.58 16.92
CA GLU A 167 0.37 -4.48 17.99
C GLU A 167 0.33 -3.72 19.32
N ILE A 168 -0.74 -3.92 20.10
CA ILE A 168 -0.99 -3.21 21.37
C ILE A 168 0.17 -3.37 22.35
N THR A 169 0.83 -4.53 22.34
CA THR A 169 1.98 -4.85 23.21
C THR A 169 3.32 -4.35 22.66
N SER A 170 3.36 -3.83 21.44
CA SER A 170 4.60 -3.36 20.82
C SER A 170 4.93 -1.93 21.24
N ASP A 171 6.23 -1.67 21.43
CA ASP A 171 6.77 -0.32 21.59
C ASP A 171 6.35 0.61 20.42
N GLN A 172 6.09 0.06 19.23
CA GLN A 172 5.65 0.81 18.04
C GLN A 172 4.25 1.42 18.17
N SER A 173 3.45 1.01 19.15
CA SER A 173 2.16 1.65 19.43
C SER A 173 2.31 3.09 19.91
N PHE A 174 3.38 3.42 20.63
CA PHE A 174 3.66 4.76 21.16
C PHE A 174 4.99 5.37 20.67
N CYS A 175 5.87 4.57 20.07
CA CYS A 175 7.08 5.02 19.39
C CYS A 175 6.81 5.03 17.87
N THR A 176 6.18 6.09 17.37
CA THR A 176 5.64 6.12 16.01
C THR A 176 6.52 6.88 15.00
N GLN A 177 7.77 7.19 15.35
CA GLN A 177 8.70 7.93 14.50
C GLN A 177 9.72 6.98 13.87
N TYR A 178 9.88 7.06 12.56
CA TYR A 178 10.74 6.18 11.77
C TYR A 178 11.71 6.99 10.92
N ILE A 179 13.01 6.75 11.09
CA ILE A 179 14.06 7.18 10.19
C ILE A 179 14.26 6.06 9.17
N ILE A 180 13.90 6.34 7.92
CA ILE A 180 14.09 5.43 6.80
C ILE A 180 15.46 5.71 6.18
N TYR A 181 16.28 4.68 6.03
CA TYR A 181 17.53 4.72 5.28
C TYR A 181 17.51 3.69 4.14
N ASP A 182 18.36 3.88 3.13
CA ASP A 182 18.49 2.90 2.05
C ASP A 182 19.35 1.72 2.49
N ALA A 183 18.82 0.49 2.39
CA ALA A 183 19.52 -0.74 2.72
C ALA A 183 20.79 -0.97 1.89
N SER A 184 20.82 -0.46 0.65
CA SER A 184 21.97 -0.52 -0.25
C SER A 184 23.07 0.52 0.07
N SER A 185 22.83 1.42 1.03
CA SER A 185 23.82 2.41 1.45
C SER A 185 24.82 1.83 2.45
N ASN A 186 25.97 2.49 2.61
CA ASN A 186 26.95 2.13 3.63
C ASN A 186 26.52 2.51 5.06
N TYR A 187 25.31 3.07 5.22
CA TYR A 187 24.80 3.47 6.53
C TYR A 187 24.38 2.26 7.35
N LYS A 188 24.86 2.19 8.58
CA LYS A 188 24.40 1.21 9.56
C LYS A 188 23.98 1.94 10.84
N PRO A 189 22.73 1.76 11.32
CA PRO A 189 22.31 2.39 12.56
C PRO A 189 23.13 1.83 13.71
N GLN A 190 23.60 2.70 14.61
CA GLN A 190 24.27 2.26 15.85
C GLN A 190 23.30 1.60 16.83
N LYS A 191 22.04 2.08 16.84
CA LYS A 191 20.93 1.53 17.61
C LYS A 191 19.69 1.53 16.73
N VAL A 192 18.94 0.44 16.74
CA VAL A 192 17.68 0.32 16.02
C VAL A 192 16.60 1.23 16.62
N ARG A 193 16.68 1.51 17.93
CA ARG A 193 15.78 2.45 18.62
C ARG A 193 16.53 3.40 19.54
N GLN A 194 16.16 4.67 19.49
CA GLN A 194 16.55 5.67 20.48
C GLN A 194 15.32 6.49 20.90
N GLY A 195 14.89 6.34 22.15
CA GLY A 195 13.65 6.96 22.64
C GLY A 195 12.43 6.48 21.86
N LYS A 196 11.68 7.42 21.25
CA LYS A 196 10.50 7.16 20.40
C LYS A 196 10.82 6.97 18.91
N VAL A 197 12.10 6.98 18.54
CA VAL A 197 12.56 6.98 17.14
C VAL A 197 13.19 5.63 16.80
N TRP A 198 12.73 5.05 15.69
CA TRP A 198 13.27 3.83 15.08
C TRP A 198 14.13 4.18 13.86
N GLU A 199 15.22 3.44 13.64
CA GLU A 199 15.97 3.50 12.38
C GLU A 199 15.76 2.18 11.63
N VAL A 200 15.15 2.25 10.44
CA VAL A 200 14.74 1.08 9.66
C VAL A 200 15.08 1.23 8.18
N PRO A 201 15.39 0.14 7.48
CA PRO A 201 15.68 0.19 6.05
C PRO A 201 14.41 0.47 5.23
N SER A 202 14.58 1.00 4.01
CA SER A 202 13.51 1.19 3.03
C SER A 202 12.74 -0.09 2.73
N SER A 203 13.41 -1.24 2.73
CA SER A 203 12.79 -2.55 2.53
C SER A 203 11.75 -2.90 3.61
N TRP A 204 11.93 -2.45 4.86
CA TRP A 204 10.93 -2.62 5.92
C TRP A 204 9.63 -1.86 5.57
N LEU A 205 9.73 -0.64 5.07
CA LEU A 205 8.58 0.16 4.65
C LEU A 205 7.82 -0.54 3.51
N ILE A 206 8.53 -1.04 2.51
CA ILE A 206 7.95 -1.78 1.38
C ILE A 206 7.25 -3.05 1.88
N ASN A 207 7.88 -3.81 2.77
CA ASN A 207 7.30 -5.02 3.34
C ASN A 207 6.04 -4.73 4.18
N CYS A 208 6.02 -3.61 4.92
CA CYS A 208 4.83 -3.17 5.64
C CYS A 208 3.67 -2.90 4.67
N VAL A 209 3.94 -2.16 3.58
CA VAL A 209 2.93 -1.87 2.56
C VAL A 209 2.40 -3.17 1.94
N MET A 210 3.29 -4.06 1.48
CA MET A 210 2.90 -5.27 0.76
C MET A 210 2.15 -6.28 1.62
N SER A 211 2.39 -6.28 2.93
CA SER A 211 1.64 -7.11 3.89
C SER A 211 0.40 -6.41 4.47
N PHE A 212 0.24 -5.11 4.20
CA PHE A 212 -0.70 -4.22 4.88
C PHE A 212 -0.64 -4.39 6.41
N ARG A 213 0.57 -4.39 6.97
CA ARG A 213 0.81 -4.50 8.41
C ARG A 213 1.95 -3.60 8.83
N LEU A 214 1.85 -3.00 10.01
CA LEU A 214 2.99 -2.32 10.61
C LEU A 214 3.90 -3.37 11.25
N LEU A 215 4.87 -3.85 10.47
CA LEU A 215 5.71 -4.98 10.86
C LEU A 215 6.57 -4.61 12.09
N PRO A 216 6.84 -5.59 12.98
CA PRO A 216 7.72 -5.39 14.11
C PRO A 216 9.11 -5.00 13.63
N VAL A 217 9.72 -4.01 14.27
CA VAL A 217 11.13 -3.67 14.04
C VAL A 217 11.99 -4.65 14.85
N GLN A 218 12.75 -5.51 14.17
CA GLN A 218 13.65 -6.47 14.81
C GLN A 218 14.78 -5.73 15.51
N LYS A 219 15.02 -6.06 16.79
CA LYS A 219 16.05 -5.45 17.64
C LYS A 219 17.42 -6.07 17.40
#